data_AF-A0A965N1Y4-F1
#
_entry.id   AF-A0A965N1Y4-F1
#
_cell.length_a   1.000
_cell.length_b   1.000
_cell.length_c   1.000
_cell.angle_alpha   90.00
_cell.angle_beta   90.00
_cell.angle_gamma   90.00
#
_symmetry.space_group_name_H-M   'P 1'
#
loop_
_entity.id
_entity.type
_entity.pdbx_description
1 polymer ?
#
loop_
_entity_poly.entity_id
_entity_poly.type
_entity_poly.pdbx_seq_one_letter_code
_entity_poly.pdbx_strand_id
1 'polypeptide(L)'
;MIEQSDSTAWMALFALVMMRTALEIAKVDPVYEVMASKYLRHFALIANGFSKGFNRKVNNWSEEDGFFYDVMRYPDGKEEQIKIKSLVGVVPTFAFEWIDDKELEKFPEFSYLFKRLIRRMDQMTKDVVVRIERGNKSGYLLVLAPMERLERVLQKIFDRDEFLAPYGIRSLSYYHKDHPVHFNGQILSYEPNESTQRIMGGNSNWRGPVWLPINYMVFDLLLKIDEVFGDEWKLKYPTGEEHTAIALANDLKNRLTSMFAETDKGRPIYGGDPLFLKPDMGQYLQFFEYFNPDTGQGLGASHQTGWTALIANIIIRASRATS
;
A
#
# COMPACT_ATOMS: atom_id res chain seq x y z
N MET A 1 17.56 13.07 13.82
CA MET A 1 17.14 11.66 13.61
C MET A 1 15.85 11.68 12.84
N ILE A 2 15.71 10.86 11.79
CA ILE A 2 14.46 10.72 11.05
C ILE A 2 13.78 9.45 11.54
N GLU A 3 12.52 9.58 11.95
CA GLU A 3 11.64 8.45 12.25
C GLU A 3 10.79 8.17 11.02
N GLN A 4 11.19 7.12 10.29
CA GLN A 4 10.60 6.72 9.02
C GLN A 4 9.35 5.87 9.23
N SER A 5 8.22 6.36 8.73
CA SER A 5 6.92 5.73 8.87
C SER A 5 6.83 4.42 8.09
N ASP A 6 7.37 4.40 6.86
CA ASP A 6 7.43 3.21 6.01
C ASP A 6 8.27 2.09 6.63
N SER A 7 9.41 2.42 7.23
CA SER A 7 10.34 1.43 7.79
C SER A 7 9.69 0.67 8.95
N THR A 8 8.94 1.35 9.80
CA THR A 8 8.15 0.71 10.87
C THR A 8 7.02 -0.13 10.27
N ALA A 9 6.37 0.37 9.23
CA ALA A 9 5.29 -0.33 8.56
C ALA A 9 5.72 -1.62 7.85
N TRP A 10 6.87 -1.60 7.17
CA TRP A 10 7.46 -2.79 6.56
C TRP A 10 7.78 -3.86 7.60
N MET A 11 8.25 -3.48 8.79
CA MET A 11 8.49 -4.43 9.87
C MET A 11 7.19 -5.03 10.44
N ALA A 12 6.11 -4.24 10.49
CA ALA A 12 4.79 -4.75 10.87
C ALA A 12 4.26 -5.76 9.85
N LEU A 13 4.33 -5.42 8.55
CA LEU A 13 3.93 -6.32 7.47
C LEU A 13 4.80 -7.59 7.46
N PHE A 14 6.11 -7.46 7.62
CA PHE A 14 7.03 -8.60 7.74
C PHE A 14 6.61 -9.53 8.88
N ALA A 15 6.28 -9.00 10.06
CA ALA A 15 5.81 -9.81 11.17
C ALA A 15 4.51 -10.57 10.83
N LEU A 16 3.55 -9.93 10.15
CA LEU A 16 2.31 -10.60 9.71
C LEU A 16 2.58 -11.69 8.66
N VAL A 17 3.44 -11.42 7.67
CA VAL A 17 3.83 -12.40 6.65
C VAL A 17 4.53 -13.60 7.30
N MET A 18 5.47 -13.37 8.21
CA MET A 18 6.16 -14.46 8.91
C MET A 18 5.24 -15.26 9.83
N MET A 19 4.24 -14.61 10.44
CA MET A 19 3.19 -15.32 11.18
C MET A 19 2.41 -16.25 10.25
N ARG A 20 1.98 -15.78 9.07
CA ARG A 20 1.29 -16.61 8.07
C ARG A 20 2.15 -17.74 7.54
N THR A 21 3.42 -17.48 7.23
CA THR A 21 4.35 -18.53 6.80
C THR A 21 4.51 -19.60 7.89
N ALA A 22 4.61 -19.21 9.17
CA ALA A 22 4.67 -20.17 10.26
C ALA A 22 3.37 -20.99 10.40
N LEU A 23 2.19 -20.38 10.25
CA LEU A 23 0.91 -21.10 10.26
C LEU A 23 0.78 -22.06 9.06
N GLU A 24 1.29 -21.70 7.89
CA GLU A 24 1.30 -22.60 6.73
C GLU A 24 2.15 -23.84 7.00
N ILE A 25 3.35 -23.66 7.58
CA ILE A 25 4.22 -24.78 7.98
C ILE A 25 3.59 -25.59 9.12
N ALA A 26 2.86 -24.94 10.03
CA ALA A 26 2.18 -25.60 11.15
C ALA A 26 1.12 -26.63 10.72
N LYS A 27 0.64 -26.57 9.47
CA LYS A 27 -0.24 -27.60 8.89
C LYS A 27 0.43 -28.98 8.81
N VAL A 28 1.77 -29.03 8.78
CA VAL A 28 2.55 -30.27 8.72
C VAL A 28 3.45 -30.48 9.94
N ASP A 29 3.86 -29.40 10.62
CA ASP A 29 4.67 -29.46 11.85
C ASP A 29 4.13 -28.48 12.92
N PRO A 30 3.32 -28.96 13.89
CA PRO A 30 2.68 -28.13 14.90
C PRO A 30 3.62 -27.26 15.74
N VAL A 31 4.93 -27.57 15.82
CA VAL A 31 5.91 -26.75 16.56
C VAL A 31 5.94 -25.31 16.06
N TYR A 32 5.57 -25.07 14.79
CA TYR A 32 5.53 -23.74 14.20
C TYR A 32 4.36 -22.87 14.69
N GLU A 33 3.36 -23.42 15.40
CA GLU A 33 2.31 -22.60 16.04
C GLU A 33 2.88 -21.64 17.09
N VAL A 34 3.90 -22.08 17.84
CA VAL A 34 4.63 -21.24 18.79
C VAL A 34 5.42 -20.15 18.06
N MET A 35 5.97 -20.46 16.89
CA MET A 35 6.68 -19.49 16.04
C MET A 35 5.71 -18.44 15.48
N ALA A 36 4.53 -18.83 15.03
CA ALA A 36 3.48 -17.90 14.60
C ALA A 36 3.11 -16.94 15.73
N SER A 37 2.98 -17.46 16.96
CA SER A 37 2.67 -16.67 18.15
C SER A 37 3.77 -15.64 18.50
N LYS A 38 5.03 -15.97 18.23
CA LYS A 38 6.16 -15.02 18.38
C LYS A 38 6.02 -13.84 17.42
N TYR A 39 5.75 -14.10 16.14
CA TYR A 39 5.60 -13.04 15.14
C TYR A 39 4.34 -12.19 15.36
N LEU A 40 3.24 -12.81 15.81
CA LEU A 40 2.06 -12.08 16.28
C LEU A 40 2.43 -11.08 17.40
N ARG A 41 3.22 -11.52 18.38
CA ARG A 41 3.68 -10.64 19.46
C ARG A 41 4.57 -9.51 18.95
N HIS A 42 5.44 -9.77 17.98
CA HIS A 42 6.24 -8.71 17.35
C HIS A 42 5.34 -7.68 16.65
N PHE A 43 4.36 -8.14 15.87
CA PHE A 43 3.39 -7.26 15.24
C PHE A 43 2.67 -6.38 16.28
N ALA A 44 2.12 -6.98 17.34
CA ALA A 44 1.40 -6.24 18.38
C ALA A 44 2.28 -5.17 19.06
N LEU A 45 3.56 -5.47 19.30
CA LEU A 45 4.51 -4.51 19.87
C LEU A 45 4.84 -3.37 18.91
N ILE A 46 5.06 -3.68 17.63
CA ILE A 46 5.32 -2.67 16.58
C ILE A 46 4.09 -1.77 16.42
N ALA A 47 2.91 -2.35 16.29
CA ALA A 47 1.66 -1.63 16.08
C ALA A 47 1.31 -0.73 17.26
N ASN A 48 1.51 -1.18 18.49
CA ASN A 48 1.35 -0.32 19.65
C ASN A 48 2.38 0.83 19.66
N GLY A 49 3.64 0.57 19.32
CA GLY A 49 4.68 1.60 19.23
C GLY A 49 4.38 2.67 18.17
N PHE A 50 3.84 2.24 17.02
CA PHE A 50 3.46 3.10 15.90
C PHE A 50 2.22 3.95 16.22
N SER A 51 1.19 3.36 16.84
CA SER A 51 -0.09 4.04 17.09
C SER A 51 -0.06 5.00 18.27
N LYS A 52 0.66 4.65 19.36
CA LYS A 52 0.64 5.43 20.60
C LYS A 52 1.87 6.29 20.83
N GLY A 53 2.90 6.15 19.99
CA GLY A 53 4.16 6.89 20.05
C GLY A 53 4.63 7.09 21.50
N PHE A 54 5.34 6.12 22.09
CA PHE A 54 5.81 6.13 23.49
C PHE A 54 6.09 7.56 24.04
N ASN A 55 5.12 8.18 24.73
CA ASN A 55 5.21 9.54 25.28
C ASN A 55 5.73 10.63 24.31
N ARG A 56 5.37 10.59 23.03
CA ARG A 56 5.87 11.54 22.01
C ARG A 56 4.98 12.76 21.86
N LYS A 57 5.59 13.89 21.47
CA LYS A 57 4.87 15.13 21.16
C LYS A 57 4.32 15.13 19.73
N VAL A 58 5.04 14.49 18.80
CA VAL A 58 4.65 14.39 17.39
C VAL A 58 4.60 12.92 16.96
N ASN A 59 3.51 12.52 16.32
CA ASN A 59 3.30 11.17 15.78
C ASN A 59 3.43 11.17 14.25
N ASN A 60 3.62 10.00 13.65
CA ASN A 60 3.62 9.85 12.20
C ASN A 60 2.24 10.16 11.59
N TRP A 61 1.14 9.92 12.31
CA TRP A 61 -0.21 10.26 11.85
C TRP A 61 -0.53 11.75 12.01
N SER A 62 -0.99 12.39 10.95
CA SER A 62 -1.54 13.74 10.96
C SER A 62 -3.06 13.69 11.00
N GLU A 63 -3.66 14.10 12.13
CA GLU A 63 -5.12 14.21 12.23
C GLU A 63 -5.70 15.29 11.33
N GLU A 64 -4.94 16.35 11.05
CA GLU A 64 -5.34 17.43 10.14
C GLU A 64 -5.42 16.93 8.69
N ASP A 65 -4.37 16.24 8.23
CA ASP A 65 -4.30 15.81 6.83
C ASP A 65 -5.00 14.48 6.59
N GLY A 66 -5.16 13.64 7.62
CA GLY A 66 -5.58 12.26 7.45
C GLY A 66 -4.56 11.41 6.70
N PHE A 67 -3.29 11.60 7.02
CA PHE A 67 -2.18 10.93 6.32
C PHE A 67 -0.99 10.67 7.25
N PHE A 68 -0.17 9.67 6.90
CA PHE A 68 1.06 9.36 7.62
C PHE A 68 2.26 10.11 7.02
N TYR A 69 3.15 10.60 7.87
CA TYR A 69 4.37 11.30 7.52
C TYR A 69 5.54 10.80 8.35
N ASP A 70 6.75 11.00 7.84
CA ASP A 70 7.96 10.86 8.64
C ASP A 70 8.08 11.98 9.66
N VAL A 71 8.77 11.71 10.77
CA VAL A 71 9.00 12.70 11.82
C VAL A 71 10.49 12.99 11.93
N MET A 72 10.85 14.28 11.87
CA MET A 72 12.20 14.75 12.11
C MET A 72 12.36 15.13 13.59
N ARG A 73 13.39 14.58 14.24
CA ARG A 73 13.82 14.98 15.59
C ARG A 73 15.17 15.67 15.54
N TYR A 74 15.20 16.90 16.03
CA TYR A 74 16.40 17.73 16.10
C TYR A 74 17.12 17.57 17.45
N PRO A 75 18.44 17.87 17.53
CA PRO A 75 19.21 17.74 18.77
C PRO A 75 18.72 18.61 19.93
N ASP A 76 18.02 19.71 19.63
CA ASP A 76 17.41 20.61 20.61
C ASP A 76 16.07 20.09 21.18
N GLY A 77 15.63 18.91 20.74
CA GLY A 77 14.37 18.30 21.16
C GLY A 77 13.14 18.77 20.38
N LYS A 78 13.30 19.62 19.35
CA LYS A 78 12.22 19.95 18.42
C LYS A 78 11.85 18.69 17.60
N GLU A 79 10.55 18.47 17.45
CA GLU A 79 9.98 17.43 16.60
C GLU A 79 9.03 18.06 15.59
N GLU A 80 9.05 17.62 14.34
CA GLU A 80 8.09 18.06 13.32
C GLU A 80 7.83 16.96 12.29
N GLN A 81 6.62 16.93 11.74
CA GLN A 81 6.30 16.06 10.61
C GLN A 81 6.90 16.62 9.32
N ILE A 82 7.53 15.76 8.54
CA ILE A 82 7.98 16.07 7.18
C ILE A 82 6.77 15.89 6.26
N LYS A 83 6.06 16.97 5.97
CA LYS A 83 4.77 16.99 5.25
C LYS A 83 4.88 16.70 3.75
N ILE A 84 5.42 15.53 3.41
CA ILE A 84 5.53 15.01 2.04
C ILE A 84 4.50 13.89 1.89
N LYS A 85 3.44 14.13 1.13
CA LYS A 85 2.43 13.14 0.75
C LYS A 85 2.97 12.23 -0.35
N SER A 86 3.79 11.27 0.04
CA SER A 86 4.35 10.23 -0.85
C SER A 86 3.82 8.85 -0.47
N LEU A 87 4.18 7.84 -1.26
CA LEU A 87 3.86 6.44 -0.96
C LEU A 87 4.38 5.98 0.41
N VAL A 88 5.39 6.64 0.98
CA VAL A 88 5.85 6.39 2.37
C VAL A 88 4.68 6.45 3.35
N GLY A 89 3.79 7.45 3.20
CA GLY A 89 2.60 7.59 4.05
C GLY A 89 1.46 6.62 3.71
N VAL A 90 1.56 5.89 2.59
CA VAL A 90 0.63 4.82 2.20
C VAL A 90 1.05 3.48 2.79
N VAL A 91 2.36 3.18 2.87
CA VAL A 91 2.90 1.88 3.33
C VAL A 91 2.25 1.36 4.64
N PRO A 92 1.94 2.19 5.65
CA PRO A 92 1.27 1.71 6.87
C PRO A 92 -0.05 0.96 6.66
N THR A 93 -0.76 1.18 5.55
CA THR A 93 -2.03 0.50 5.26
C THR A 93 -1.86 -0.93 4.77
N PHE A 94 -0.67 -1.31 4.29
CA PHE A 94 -0.43 -2.65 3.72
C PHE A 94 -0.32 -3.76 4.78
N ALA A 95 0.00 -3.40 6.02
CA ALA A 95 -0.10 -4.32 7.15
C ALA A 95 -1.58 -4.49 7.52
N PHE A 96 -2.26 -5.38 6.78
CA PHE A 96 -3.67 -5.74 6.90
C PHE A 96 -3.80 -7.25 6.74
N GLU A 97 -4.25 -7.95 7.78
CA GLU A 97 -4.32 -9.41 7.83
C GLU A 97 -5.59 -9.89 8.55
N TRP A 98 -6.32 -10.82 7.93
CA TRP A 98 -7.60 -11.33 8.43
C TRP A 98 -7.52 -12.80 8.83
N ILE A 99 -7.72 -13.13 10.10
CA ILE A 99 -7.74 -14.52 10.57
C ILE A 99 -9.16 -14.87 11.01
N ASP A 100 -9.82 -15.77 10.29
CA ASP A 100 -11.17 -16.23 10.65
C ASP A 100 -11.14 -17.25 11.80
N ASP A 101 -12.25 -17.37 12.53
CA ASP A 101 -12.35 -18.26 13.68
C ASP A 101 -12.17 -19.75 13.31
N LYS A 102 -12.59 -20.17 12.11
CA LYS A 102 -12.45 -21.55 11.63
C LYS A 102 -10.99 -21.86 11.27
N GLU A 103 -10.23 -20.86 10.84
CA GLU A 103 -8.80 -20.97 10.65
C GLU A 103 -8.09 -21.09 11.99
N LEU A 104 -8.45 -20.24 12.97
CA LEU A 104 -7.92 -20.33 14.33
C LEU A 104 -8.14 -21.72 14.94
N GLU A 105 -9.32 -22.33 14.75
CA GLU A 105 -9.63 -23.68 15.23
C GLU A 105 -8.66 -24.77 14.73
N LYS A 106 -8.00 -24.58 13.58
CA LYS A 106 -7.02 -25.52 13.03
C LYS A 106 -5.69 -25.50 13.79
N PHE A 107 -5.41 -24.44 14.54
CA PHE A 107 -4.15 -24.21 15.24
C PHE A 107 -4.42 -23.98 16.73
N PRO A 108 -4.67 -25.03 17.53
CA PRO A 108 -5.15 -24.91 18.90
C PRO A 108 -4.15 -24.21 19.84
N GLU A 109 -2.85 -24.45 19.68
CA GLU A 109 -1.81 -23.82 20.50
C GLU A 109 -1.67 -22.34 20.16
N PHE A 110 -1.60 -22.00 18.86
CA PHE A 110 -1.60 -20.63 18.38
C PHE A 110 -2.86 -19.90 18.84
N SER A 111 -4.04 -20.50 18.69
CA SER A 111 -5.32 -19.93 19.13
C SER A 111 -5.34 -19.60 20.61
N TYR A 112 -4.82 -20.50 21.45
CA TYR A 112 -4.72 -20.25 22.88
C TYR A 112 -3.80 -19.05 23.17
N LEU A 113 -2.62 -19.00 22.54
CA LEU A 113 -1.64 -17.93 22.73
C LEU A 113 -2.14 -16.59 22.17
N PHE A 114 -2.82 -16.60 21.03
CA PHE A 114 -3.45 -15.46 20.39
C PHE A 114 -4.51 -14.83 21.31
N LYS A 115 -5.49 -15.63 21.77
CA LYS A 115 -6.55 -15.16 22.69
C LYS A 115 -5.99 -14.71 24.04
N ARG A 116 -4.88 -15.31 24.49
CA ARG A 116 -4.17 -14.87 25.70
C ARG A 116 -3.44 -13.54 25.49
N LEU A 117 -2.82 -13.33 24.33
CA LEU A 117 -2.12 -12.10 23.98
C LEU A 117 -3.10 -10.92 23.96
N ILE A 118 -4.20 -11.05 23.22
CA ILE A 118 -5.22 -10.00 23.09
C ILE A 118 -5.77 -9.61 24.46
N ARG A 119 -6.15 -10.59 25.30
CA ARG A 119 -6.66 -10.30 26.65
C ARG A 119 -5.65 -9.58 27.54
N ARG A 120 -4.35 -9.89 27.41
CA ARG A 120 -3.29 -9.26 28.23
C ARG A 120 -2.87 -7.89 27.71
N MET A 121 -2.96 -7.69 26.40
CA MET A 121 -2.53 -6.48 25.73
C MET A 121 -3.71 -5.63 25.25
N ASP A 122 -4.92 -5.88 25.76
CA ASP A 122 -6.17 -5.28 25.26
C ASP A 122 -6.07 -3.77 25.09
N GLN A 123 -5.61 -3.07 26.13
CA GLN A 123 -5.42 -1.61 26.07
C GLN A 123 -4.40 -1.19 24.99
N MET A 124 -3.39 -2.01 24.68
CA MET A 124 -2.33 -1.76 23.69
C MET A 124 -2.72 -2.17 22.27
N THR A 125 -3.62 -3.15 22.11
CA THR A 125 -3.93 -3.77 20.81
C THR A 125 -5.33 -3.47 20.30
N LYS A 126 -6.22 -2.87 21.10
CA LYS A 126 -7.64 -2.69 20.74
C LYS A 126 -7.90 -2.04 19.37
N ASP A 127 -7.02 -1.13 18.94
CA ASP A 127 -7.18 -0.37 17.69
C ASP A 127 -6.50 -1.06 16.48
N VAL A 128 -5.67 -2.08 16.74
CA VAL A 128 -4.79 -2.75 15.76
C VAL A 128 -5.04 -4.26 15.65
N VAL A 129 -5.79 -4.83 16.59
CA VAL A 129 -6.31 -6.20 16.56
C VAL A 129 -7.80 -6.13 16.88
N VAL A 130 -8.60 -6.11 15.82
CA VAL A 130 -10.04 -5.80 15.88
C VAL A 130 -10.82 -7.10 15.72
N ARG A 131 -11.70 -7.39 16.68
CA ARG A 131 -12.68 -8.47 16.55
C ARG A 131 -13.74 -8.05 15.52
N ILE A 132 -13.95 -8.87 14.50
CA ILE A 132 -15.03 -8.68 13.51
C ILE A 132 -16.03 -9.81 13.67
N GLU A 133 -17.29 -9.46 13.88
CA GLU A 133 -18.43 -10.39 13.93
C GLU A 133 -19.54 -9.79 13.05
N ARG A 134 -19.64 -10.27 11.81
CA ARG A 134 -20.58 -9.76 10.80
C ARG A 134 -21.13 -10.88 9.93
N GLY A 135 -22.45 -11.04 9.92
CA GLY A 135 -23.10 -12.11 9.17
C GLY A 135 -22.51 -13.48 9.52
N ASN A 136 -21.97 -14.18 8.52
CA ASN A 136 -21.32 -15.48 8.70
C ASN A 136 -19.79 -15.39 8.88
N LYS A 137 -19.21 -14.18 8.96
CA LYS A 137 -17.78 -13.95 9.19
C LYS A 137 -17.54 -13.56 10.64
N SER A 138 -16.66 -14.32 11.28
CA SER A 138 -16.24 -14.11 12.66
C SER A 138 -14.74 -14.39 12.75
N GLY A 139 -13.99 -13.50 13.39
CA GLY A 139 -12.53 -13.57 13.40
C GLY A 139 -11.88 -12.26 13.82
N TYR A 140 -10.60 -12.12 13.49
CA TYR A 140 -9.79 -10.98 13.91
C TYR A 140 -9.09 -10.34 12.72
N LEU A 141 -9.20 -9.02 12.65
CA LEU A 141 -8.47 -8.18 11.71
C LEU A 141 -7.25 -7.56 12.41
N LEU A 142 -6.06 -7.84 11.90
CA LEU A 142 -4.79 -7.32 12.38
C LEU A 142 -4.34 -6.22 11.41
N VAL A 143 -4.32 -4.98 11.88
CA VAL A 143 -3.99 -3.80 11.07
C VAL A 143 -3.00 -2.89 11.76
N LEU A 144 -2.05 -2.34 11.02
CA LEU A 144 -1.18 -1.29 11.57
C LEU A 144 -1.87 0.08 11.56
N ALA A 145 -2.58 0.39 10.47
CA ALA A 145 -3.45 1.55 10.37
C ALA A 145 -4.89 1.14 10.74
N PRO A 146 -5.46 1.62 11.87
CA PRO A 146 -6.87 1.42 12.18
C PRO A 146 -7.78 1.80 11.01
N MET A 147 -8.95 1.15 10.91
CA MET A 147 -9.84 1.28 9.74
C MET A 147 -10.15 2.73 9.37
N GLU A 148 -10.45 3.60 10.34
CA GLU A 148 -10.70 5.03 10.08
C GLU A 148 -9.50 5.73 9.40
N ARG A 149 -8.27 5.41 9.82
CA ARG A 149 -7.06 5.98 9.22
C ARG A 149 -6.80 5.39 7.83
N LEU A 150 -7.02 4.08 7.68
CA LEU A 150 -6.92 3.39 6.40
C LEU A 150 -7.88 4.03 5.39
N GLU A 151 -9.14 4.27 5.75
CA GLU A 151 -10.14 4.89 4.89
C GLU A 151 -9.74 6.30 4.46
N ARG A 152 -9.22 7.11 5.38
CA ARG A 152 -8.71 8.46 5.06
C ARG A 152 -7.51 8.43 4.11
N VAL A 153 -6.61 7.46 4.27
CA VAL A 153 -5.50 7.26 3.33
C VAL A 153 -6.01 6.79 1.97
N LEU A 154 -6.93 5.81 1.92
CA LEU A 154 -7.54 5.36 0.67
C LEU A 154 -8.29 6.49 -0.04
N GLN A 155 -8.96 7.37 0.71
CA GLN A 155 -9.66 8.53 0.15
C GLN A 155 -8.70 9.43 -0.62
N LYS A 156 -7.45 9.62 -0.13
CA LYS A 156 -6.40 10.34 -0.85
C LYS A 156 -5.83 9.53 -2.02
N ILE A 157 -5.64 8.23 -1.85
CA ILE A 157 -5.16 7.35 -2.94
C ILE A 157 -6.08 7.45 -4.15
N PHE A 158 -7.39 7.45 -3.90
CA PHE A 158 -8.43 7.55 -4.93
C PHE A 158 -8.88 8.98 -5.20
N ASP A 159 -8.11 10.01 -4.86
CA ASP A 159 -8.36 11.40 -5.23
C ASP A 159 -7.49 11.82 -6.43
N ARG A 160 -8.11 12.45 -7.44
CA ARG A 160 -7.44 12.88 -8.68
C ARG A 160 -6.47 14.03 -8.46
N ASP A 161 -6.75 14.89 -7.48
CA ASP A 161 -5.89 16.02 -7.11
C ASP A 161 -4.78 15.60 -6.14
N GLU A 162 -4.80 14.34 -5.69
CA GLU A 162 -3.73 13.74 -4.90
C GLU A 162 -3.05 12.60 -5.71
N PHE A 163 -3.37 11.33 -5.46
CA PHE A 163 -2.59 10.22 -6.00
C PHE A 163 -3.19 9.53 -7.23
N LEU A 164 -4.51 9.62 -7.48
CA LEU A 164 -5.16 8.86 -8.54
C LEU A 164 -4.90 9.48 -9.91
N ALA A 165 -4.20 8.75 -10.77
CA ALA A 165 -3.91 9.14 -12.14
C ALA A 165 -4.65 8.27 -13.18
N PRO A 166 -4.69 8.70 -14.46
CA PRO A 166 -5.22 7.87 -15.55
C PRO A 166 -4.63 6.46 -15.62
N TYR A 167 -3.34 6.32 -15.32
CA TYR A 167 -2.61 5.05 -15.50
C TYR A 167 -2.16 4.37 -14.19
N GLY A 168 -2.68 4.80 -13.04
CA GLY A 168 -2.42 4.17 -11.74
C GLY A 168 -2.32 5.17 -10.59
N ILE A 169 -1.71 4.74 -9.49
CA ILE A 169 -1.45 5.55 -8.29
C ILE A 169 -0.04 6.15 -8.39
N ARG A 170 0.04 7.48 -8.24
CA ARG A 170 1.29 8.27 -8.27
C ARG A 170 2.19 7.95 -7.08
N SER A 171 3.50 8.09 -7.25
CA SER A 171 4.47 7.91 -6.16
C SER A 171 4.53 9.09 -5.18
N LEU A 172 4.13 10.27 -5.65
CA LEU A 172 3.99 11.50 -4.89
C LEU A 172 2.65 12.14 -5.26
N SER A 173 1.95 12.68 -4.27
CA SER A 173 0.69 13.39 -4.51
C SER A 173 0.90 14.54 -5.50
N TYR A 174 -0.05 14.67 -6.43
CA TYR A 174 -0.13 15.76 -7.39
C TYR A 174 -0.29 17.14 -6.71
N TYR A 175 -0.79 17.18 -5.47
CA TYR A 175 -0.83 18.37 -4.61
C TYR A 175 0.53 19.09 -4.55
N HIS A 176 1.64 18.35 -4.57
CA HIS A 176 2.99 18.90 -4.50
C HIS A 176 3.48 19.56 -5.79
N LYS A 177 2.66 19.57 -6.86
CA LYS A 177 2.89 20.40 -8.03
C LYS A 177 2.80 21.88 -7.69
N ASP A 178 1.76 22.26 -6.94
CA ASP A 178 1.51 23.65 -6.54
C ASP A 178 2.01 23.95 -5.12
N HIS A 179 2.37 22.91 -4.36
CA HIS A 179 2.82 23.01 -2.97
C HIS A 179 4.15 22.25 -2.77
N PRO A 180 5.27 22.75 -3.34
CA PRO A 180 6.56 22.11 -3.20
C PRO A 180 7.04 22.14 -1.73
N VAL A 181 7.73 21.08 -1.31
CA VAL A 181 8.24 20.97 0.06
C VAL A 181 9.67 21.50 0.11
N HIS A 182 9.91 22.49 0.97
CA HIS A 182 11.24 23.01 1.26
C HIS A 182 11.81 22.30 2.49
N PHE A 183 12.89 21.54 2.31
CA PHE A 183 13.53 20.80 3.40
C PHE A 183 15.05 20.87 3.28
N ASN A 184 15.73 21.35 4.34
CA ASN A 184 17.20 21.47 4.39
C ASN A 184 17.84 22.13 3.15
N GLY A 185 17.21 23.20 2.63
CA GLY A 185 17.71 23.93 1.46
C GLY A 185 17.45 23.23 0.12
N GLN A 186 16.78 22.08 0.10
CA GLN A 186 16.32 21.40 -1.10
C GLN A 186 14.82 21.65 -1.31
N ILE A 187 14.41 21.61 -2.58
CA ILE A 187 13.02 21.73 -2.99
C ILE A 187 12.59 20.39 -3.57
N LEU A 188 11.57 19.78 -2.96
CA LEU A 188 10.91 18.60 -3.49
C LEU A 188 9.64 19.05 -4.22
N SER A 189 9.62 18.84 -5.53
CA SER A 189 8.50 19.15 -6.41
C SER A 189 7.98 17.86 -7.05
N TYR A 190 6.73 17.90 -7.50
CA TYR A 190 6.14 16.84 -8.31
C TYR A 190 6.77 16.77 -9.71
N GLU A 191 7.22 15.58 -10.10
CA GLU A 191 7.86 15.28 -11.38
C GLU A 191 7.31 13.95 -11.93
N PRO A 192 6.49 13.97 -13.00
CA PRO A 192 5.88 12.75 -13.53
C PRO A 192 6.79 11.92 -14.45
N ASN A 193 7.98 12.43 -14.80
CA ASN A 193 8.93 11.85 -15.76
C ASN A 193 10.24 11.43 -15.08
N GLU A 194 11.36 11.39 -15.81
CA GLU A 194 12.70 11.32 -15.21
C GLU A 194 12.93 12.51 -14.28
N SER A 195 13.68 12.26 -13.21
CA SER A 195 14.05 13.31 -12.27
C SER A 195 14.97 14.33 -12.94
N THR A 196 14.66 15.62 -12.83
CA THR A 196 15.54 16.70 -13.33
C THR A 196 16.80 16.89 -12.48
N GLN A 197 16.84 16.26 -11.30
CA GLN A 197 17.97 16.30 -10.37
C GLN A 197 18.47 14.89 -10.07
N ARG A 198 19.79 14.73 -10.06
CA ARG A 198 20.41 13.44 -9.73
C ARG A 198 20.39 13.25 -8.21
N ILE A 199 19.33 12.63 -7.70
CA ILE A 199 19.21 12.23 -6.29
C ILE A 199 19.51 10.72 -6.23
N MET A 200 20.12 10.26 -5.13
CA MET A 200 20.51 8.87 -4.82
C MET A 200 19.79 7.80 -5.70
N GLY A 201 20.51 7.18 -6.63
CA GLY A 201 19.98 6.13 -7.54
C GLY A 201 20.00 6.45 -9.04
N GLY A 202 20.29 7.70 -9.45
CA GLY A 202 20.42 8.05 -10.87
C GLY A 202 19.14 8.65 -11.46
N ASN A 203 18.59 8.07 -12.54
CA ASN A 203 17.39 8.57 -13.24
C ASN A 203 16.06 8.10 -12.60
N SER A 204 16.10 7.12 -11.69
CA SER A 204 14.92 6.58 -11.00
C SER A 204 14.20 7.68 -10.21
N ASN A 205 12.89 7.85 -10.44
CA ASN A 205 12.11 8.93 -9.86
C ASN A 205 10.88 8.44 -9.07
N TRP A 206 10.81 8.82 -7.79
CA TRP A 206 9.70 8.53 -6.87
C TRP A 206 8.85 9.78 -6.56
N ARG A 207 9.02 10.86 -7.33
CA ARG A 207 8.35 12.15 -7.12
C ARG A 207 7.12 12.35 -8.00
N GLY A 208 6.41 11.28 -8.36
CA GLY A 208 5.23 11.37 -9.22
C GLY A 208 4.92 10.11 -10.03
N PRO A 209 5.90 9.40 -10.62
CA PRO A 209 5.62 8.28 -11.51
C PRO A 209 4.83 7.14 -10.86
N VAL A 210 4.19 6.32 -11.70
CA VAL A 210 3.50 5.08 -11.30
C VAL A 210 4.50 3.94 -11.24
N TRP A 211 4.54 3.27 -10.09
CA TRP A 211 5.38 2.10 -9.86
C TRP A 211 4.50 0.87 -9.61
N LEU A 212 4.70 -0.19 -10.41
CA LEU A 212 3.89 -1.41 -10.30
C LEU A 212 3.91 -2.08 -8.91
N PRO A 213 5.05 -2.20 -8.19
CA PRO A 213 5.06 -2.88 -6.89
C PRO A 213 4.06 -2.28 -5.90
N ILE A 214 4.04 -0.96 -5.76
CA ILE A 214 3.17 -0.32 -4.77
C ILE A 214 1.71 -0.29 -5.26
N ASN A 215 1.49 -0.12 -6.56
CA ASN A 215 0.16 -0.26 -7.14
C ASN A 215 -0.41 -1.69 -6.94
N TYR A 216 0.44 -2.72 -7.05
CA TYR A 216 0.06 -4.09 -6.72
C TYR A 216 -0.31 -4.24 -5.24
N MET A 217 0.44 -3.61 -4.33
CA MET A 217 0.13 -3.64 -2.89
C MET A 217 -1.21 -2.96 -2.59
N VAL A 218 -1.54 -1.84 -3.26
CA VAL A 218 -2.87 -1.20 -3.16
C VAL A 218 -3.97 -2.12 -3.70
N PHE A 219 -3.73 -2.73 -4.86
CA PHE A 219 -4.67 -3.70 -5.44
C PHE A 219 -4.91 -4.90 -4.51
N ASP A 220 -3.85 -5.48 -3.93
CA ASP A 220 -3.95 -6.58 -2.98
C ASP A 220 -4.69 -6.18 -1.69
N LEU A 221 -4.40 -4.99 -1.15
CA LEU A 221 -5.12 -4.44 0.00
C LEU A 221 -6.63 -4.35 -0.25
N LEU A 222 -7.04 -3.86 -1.42
CA LEU A 222 -8.47 -3.77 -1.78
C LEU A 222 -9.13 -5.14 -1.86
N LEU A 223 -8.44 -6.15 -2.38
CA LEU A 223 -8.95 -7.52 -2.40
C LEU A 223 -9.09 -8.09 -0.98
N LYS A 224 -8.14 -7.78 -0.08
CA LYS A 224 -8.24 -8.18 1.34
C LYS A 224 -9.39 -7.48 2.06
N ILE A 225 -9.63 -6.20 1.76
CA ILE A 225 -10.80 -5.47 2.30
C ILE A 225 -12.10 -6.12 1.80
N ASP A 226 -12.19 -6.46 0.51
CA ASP A 226 -13.35 -7.19 -0.04
C ASP A 226 -13.53 -8.56 0.61
N GLU A 227 -12.43 -9.29 0.84
CA GLU A 227 -12.44 -10.58 1.53
C GLU A 227 -13.02 -10.47 2.94
N VAL A 228 -12.79 -9.37 3.66
CA VAL A 228 -13.34 -9.18 5.01
C VAL A 228 -14.75 -8.62 4.95
N PHE A 229 -14.98 -7.52 4.24
CA PHE A 229 -16.18 -6.71 4.36
C PHE A 229 -17.15 -6.83 3.17
N GLY A 230 -16.70 -7.29 2.00
CA GLY A 230 -17.51 -7.37 0.79
C GLY A 230 -18.20 -6.04 0.44
N ASP A 231 -19.48 -6.12 0.07
CA ASP A 231 -20.26 -4.98 -0.39
C ASP A 231 -20.67 -3.98 0.72
N GLU A 232 -20.45 -4.35 1.99
CA GLU A 232 -20.73 -3.46 3.13
C GLU A 232 -19.70 -2.34 3.26
N TRP A 233 -18.47 -2.56 2.80
CA TRP A 233 -17.44 -1.53 2.82
C TRP A 233 -17.44 -0.76 1.51
N LYS A 234 -17.48 0.57 1.62
CA LYS A 234 -17.47 1.48 0.47
C LYS A 234 -16.60 2.69 0.77
N LEU A 235 -16.06 3.26 -0.30
CA LEU A 235 -15.31 4.52 -0.27
C LEU A 235 -15.92 5.48 -1.29
N LYS A 236 -15.96 6.76 -0.95
CA LYS A 236 -16.38 7.80 -1.90
C LYS A 236 -15.34 7.95 -3.01
N TYR A 237 -15.79 7.81 -4.25
CA TYR A 237 -14.98 7.94 -5.45
C TYR A 237 -15.04 9.38 -6.00
N PRO A 238 -14.06 9.84 -6.83
CA PRO A 238 -14.06 11.21 -7.37
C PRO A 238 -15.27 11.60 -8.21
N THR A 239 -16.02 10.63 -8.73
CA THR A 239 -17.29 10.88 -9.43
C THR A 239 -18.41 11.31 -8.49
N GLY A 240 -18.21 11.17 -7.17
CA GLY A 240 -19.19 11.44 -6.12
C GLY A 240 -19.92 10.18 -5.65
N GLU A 241 -19.86 9.08 -6.39
CA GLU A 241 -20.48 7.80 -6.05
C GLU A 241 -19.61 7.01 -5.06
N GLU A 242 -20.25 6.11 -4.31
CA GLU A 242 -19.55 5.17 -3.42
C GLU A 242 -19.21 3.89 -4.16
N HIS A 243 -17.95 3.46 -4.07
CA HIS A 243 -17.45 2.24 -4.71
C HIS A 243 -17.07 1.22 -3.64
N THR A 244 -17.42 -0.04 -3.87
CA THR A 244 -16.94 -1.16 -3.05
C THR A 244 -15.44 -1.39 -3.26
N ALA A 245 -14.77 -2.08 -2.34
CA ALA A 245 -13.35 -2.38 -2.46
C ALA A 245 -13.02 -3.10 -3.77
N ILE A 246 -13.90 -4.02 -4.20
CA ILE A 246 -13.74 -4.75 -5.45
C ILE A 246 -13.90 -3.87 -6.69
N ALA A 247 -14.80 -2.88 -6.66
CA ALA A 247 -14.95 -1.91 -7.74
C ALA A 247 -13.71 -1.02 -7.88
N LEU A 248 -13.13 -0.59 -6.75
CA LEU A 248 -11.86 0.16 -6.73
C LEU A 248 -10.69 -0.68 -7.25
N ALA A 249 -10.60 -1.95 -6.86
CA ALA A 249 -9.57 -2.86 -7.35
C ALA A 249 -9.66 -3.05 -8.88
N ASN A 250 -10.88 -3.15 -9.42
CA ASN A 250 -11.13 -3.27 -10.85
C ASN A 250 -10.81 -1.98 -11.61
N ASP A 251 -11.16 -0.81 -11.08
CA ASP A 251 -10.74 0.47 -11.66
C ASP A 251 -9.22 0.57 -11.72
N LEU A 252 -8.53 0.27 -10.61
CA LEU A 252 -7.06 0.29 -10.58
C LEU A 252 -6.44 -0.71 -11.55
N LYS A 253 -6.97 -1.94 -11.61
CA LYS A 253 -6.58 -2.96 -12.59
C LYS A 253 -6.70 -2.43 -14.01
N ASN A 254 -7.85 -1.86 -14.38
CA ASN A 254 -8.11 -1.34 -15.72
C ASN A 254 -7.15 -0.20 -16.08
N ARG A 255 -6.89 0.72 -15.15
CA ARG A 255 -5.89 1.80 -15.35
C ARG A 255 -4.51 1.23 -15.65
N LEU A 256 -4.07 0.27 -14.84
CA LEU A 256 -2.74 -0.31 -14.96
C LEU A 256 -2.57 -1.13 -16.24
N THR A 257 -3.57 -1.94 -16.60
CA THR A 257 -3.53 -2.76 -17.82
C THR A 257 -3.70 -1.94 -19.09
N SER A 258 -4.42 -0.80 -19.02
CA SER A 258 -4.60 0.09 -20.17
C SER A 258 -3.29 0.63 -20.73
N MET A 259 -2.23 0.75 -19.91
CA MET A 259 -0.90 1.16 -20.40
C MET A 259 -0.34 0.22 -21.47
N PHE A 260 -0.69 -1.08 -21.37
CA PHE A 260 -0.21 -2.13 -22.25
C PHE A 260 -1.17 -2.41 -23.41
N ALA A 261 -2.37 -1.84 -23.42
CA ALA A 261 -3.38 -2.08 -24.45
C ALA A 261 -3.02 -1.39 -25.77
N GLU A 262 -3.46 -1.97 -26.89
CA GLU A 262 -3.26 -1.36 -28.21
C GLU A 262 -4.29 -0.24 -28.38
N THR A 263 -3.89 0.89 -28.93
CA THR A 263 -4.78 2.02 -29.22
C THR A 263 -4.50 2.53 -30.64
N ASP A 264 -5.32 3.44 -31.14
CA ASP A 264 -5.10 4.11 -32.44
C ASP A 264 -3.76 4.87 -32.50
N LYS A 265 -3.14 5.16 -31.34
CA LYS A 265 -1.85 5.84 -31.21
C LYS A 265 -0.70 4.89 -30.82
N GLY A 266 -0.92 3.57 -30.90
CA GLY A 266 -0.03 2.55 -30.34
C GLY A 266 -0.23 2.35 -28.84
N ARG A 267 0.61 1.52 -28.21
CA ARG A 267 0.53 1.24 -26.77
C ARG A 267 1.08 2.42 -25.95
N PRO A 268 0.38 2.89 -24.91
CA PRO A 268 0.86 3.98 -24.04
C PRO A 268 2.28 3.78 -23.50
N ILE A 269 2.66 2.53 -23.15
CA ILE A 269 4.02 2.21 -22.68
C ILE A 269 5.15 2.71 -23.59
N TYR A 270 4.91 2.87 -24.90
CA TYR A 270 5.94 3.33 -25.84
C TYR A 270 5.99 4.84 -26.01
N GLY A 271 5.07 5.60 -25.40
CA GLY A 271 5.10 7.06 -25.46
C GLY A 271 5.03 7.65 -26.87
N GLY A 272 4.53 6.90 -27.86
CA GLY A 272 4.49 7.32 -29.27
C GLY A 272 5.82 7.20 -30.02
N ASP A 273 6.78 6.42 -29.52
CA ASP A 273 8.04 6.14 -30.24
C ASP A 273 7.76 5.54 -31.64
N PRO A 274 8.21 6.18 -32.73
CA PRO A 274 7.97 5.73 -34.10
C PRO A 274 8.47 4.32 -34.41
N LEU A 275 9.44 3.79 -33.65
CA LEU A 275 9.92 2.43 -33.82
C LEU A 275 8.83 1.40 -33.52
N PHE A 276 8.05 1.64 -32.46
CA PHE A 276 7.02 0.71 -31.97
C PHE A 276 5.64 0.95 -32.61
N LEU A 277 5.48 2.01 -33.40
CA LEU A 277 4.32 2.21 -34.28
C LEU A 277 4.39 1.35 -35.56
N LYS A 278 5.54 0.71 -35.83
CA LYS A 278 5.68 -0.21 -36.95
C LYS A 278 4.99 -1.54 -36.63
N PRO A 279 4.22 -2.13 -37.56
CA PRO A 279 3.43 -3.36 -37.32
C PRO A 279 4.24 -4.50 -36.70
N ASP A 280 5.48 -4.69 -37.15
CA ASP A 280 6.32 -5.81 -36.72
C ASP A 280 6.92 -5.61 -35.31
N MET A 281 7.02 -4.36 -34.85
CA MET A 281 7.66 -4.00 -33.58
C MET A 281 6.65 -3.81 -32.44
N GLY A 282 5.44 -3.32 -32.73
CA GLY A 282 4.41 -3.04 -31.72
C GLY A 282 3.88 -4.27 -30.98
N GLN A 283 4.12 -5.47 -31.51
CA GLN A 283 3.77 -6.74 -30.87
C GLN A 283 4.69 -7.14 -29.71
N TYR A 284 5.93 -6.62 -29.65
CA TYR A 284 6.91 -7.04 -28.64
C TYR A 284 6.80 -6.20 -27.37
N LEU A 285 5.94 -6.64 -26.44
CA LEU A 285 5.73 -5.96 -25.17
C LEU A 285 7.03 -5.76 -24.39
N GLN A 286 7.33 -4.50 -24.07
CA GLN A 286 8.40 -4.12 -23.15
C GLN A 286 7.86 -3.87 -21.74
N PHE A 287 8.75 -4.04 -20.77
CA PHE A 287 8.46 -3.82 -19.36
C PHE A 287 9.41 -2.74 -18.86
N PHE A 288 8.85 -1.64 -18.36
CA PHE A 288 9.62 -0.49 -17.91
C PHE A 288 9.71 -0.44 -16.38
N GLU A 289 10.64 0.34 -15.86
CA GLU A 289 10.88 0.52 -14.43
C GLU A 289 9.68 1.15 -13.73
N TYR A 290 9.18 2.23 -14.32
CA TYR A 290 8.04 3.02 -13.88
C TYR A 290 7.38 3.70 -15.07
N PHE A 291 6.24 4.34 -14.84
CA PHE A 291 5.42 4.91 -15.90
C PHE A 291 5.01 6.34 -15.59
N ASN A 292 4.93 7.17 -16.62
CA ASN A 292 4.33 8.48 -16.48
C ASN A 292 2.83 8.31 -16.12
N PRO A 293 2.34 8.96 -15.05
CA PRO A 293 0.99 8.77 -14.53
C PRO A 293 -0.12 9.24 -15.47
N ASP A 294 0.17 10.24 -16.31
CA ASP A 294 -0.82 10.94 -17.13
C ASP A 294 -0.84 10.43 -18.58
N THR A 295 0.28 9.91 -19.08
CA THR A 295 0.44 9.42 -20.47
C THR A 295 0.63 7.91 -20.58
N GLY A 296 1.02 7.23 -19.49
CA GLY A 296 1.30 5.79 -19.49
C GLY A 296 2.63 5.41 -20.12
N GLN A 297 3.44 6.40 -20.55
CA GLN A 297 4.77 6.18 -21.11
C GLN A 297 5.66 5.42 -20.12
N GLY A 298 6.28 4.34 -20.58
CA GLY A 298 7.29 3.61 -19.85
C GLY A 298 8.61 4.37 -19.79
N LEU A 299 9.22 4.40 -18.60
CA LEU A 299 10.42 5.17 -18.28
C LEU A 299 11.43 4.30 -17.50
N GLY A 300 12.67 4.76 -17.43
CA GLY A 300 13.76 4.00 -16.81
C GLY A 300 14.18 2.80 -17.67
N ALA A 301 14.63 1.73 -17.04
CA ALA A 301 15.09 0.53 -17.75
C ALA A 301 13.96 -0.18 -18.51
N SER A 302 14.16 -0.51 -19.80
CA SER A 302 13.11 -0.99 -20.72
C SER A 302 12.97 -2.52 -20.86
N HIS A 303 13.61 -3.30 -19.99
CA HIS A 303 13.50 -4.77 -19.95
C HIS A 303 13.28 -5.27 -18.52
N GLN A 304 12.49 -4.53 -17.77
CA GLN A 304 12.21 -4.76 -16.36
C GLN A 304 11.07 -5.76 -16.17
N THR A 305 11.25 -6.98 -16.67
CA THR A 305 10.46 -8.16 -16.23
C THR A 305 10.79 -8.57 -14.78
N GLY A 306 11.30 -7.64 -13.97
CA GLY A 306 11.30 -7.71 -12.52
C GLY A 306 9.90 -7.39 -11.98
N TRP A 307 9.76 -6.34 -11.16
CA TRP A 307 8.47 -6.06 -10.51
C TRP A 307 7.33 -5.70 -11.47
N THR A 308 7.61 -5.22 -12.69
CA THR A 308 6.56 -4.85 -13.65
C THR A 308 5.80 -6.09 -14.14
N ALA A 309 6.42 -7.28 -14.04
CA ALA A 309 5.75 -8.55 -14.32
C ALA A 309 4.57 -8.85 -13.37
N LEU A 310 4.45 -8.15 -12.23
CA LEU A 310 3.27 -8.22 -11.36
C LEU A 310 1.97 -7.88 -12.08
N ILE A 311 2.01 -7.17 -13.22
CA ILE A 311 0.83 -6.92 -14.06
C ILE A 311 0.13 -8.23 -14.45
N ALA A 312 0.87 -9.33 -14.65
CA ALA A 312 0.29 -10.64 -14.96
C ALA A 312 -0.60 -11.13 -13.81
N ASN A 313 -0.17 -10.95 -12.57
CA ASN A 313 -0.98 -11.28 -11.40
C ASN A 313 -2.23 -10.38 -11.30
N ILE A 314 -2.12 -9.09 -11.61
CA ILE A 314 -3.29 -8.19 -11.63
C ILE A 314 -4.31 -8.64 -12.68
N ILE A 315 -3.85 -9.08 -13.86
CA ILE A 315 -4.70 -9.59 -14.93
C ILE A 315 -5.41 -10.89 -14.50
N ILE A 316 -4.65 -11.86 -13.97
CA ILE A 316 -5.15 -13.20 -13.63
C ILE A 316 -6.03 -13.20 -12.39
N ARG A 317 -5.68 -12.40 -11.37
CA ARG A 317 -6.48 -12.33 -10.14
C ARG A 317 -7.85 -11.73 -10.49
N ALA A 318 -8.84 -12.61 -10.46
CA ALA A 318 -10.23 -12.27 -10.68
C ALA A 318 -10.77 -11.53 -9.46
N SER A 319 -11.47 -10.43 -9.71
CA SER A 319 -12.41 -9.89 -8.76
C SER A 319 -13.63 -10.79 -8.66
N ARG A 320 -14.36 -10.78 -7.53
CA ARG A 320 -15.76 -11.25 -7.53
C ARG A 320 -16.50 -10.53 -8.67
N ALA A 321 -17.35 -11.26 -9.40
CA ALA A 321 -18.20 -10.62 -10.40
C ALA A 321 -19.08 -9.59 -9.68
N THR A 322 -19.01 -8.32 -10.10
CA THR A 322 -19.97 -7.30 -9.66
C THR A 322 -21.33 -7.73 -10.19
N SER A 323 -22.25 -8.05 -9.28
CA SER A 323 -23.63 -8.47 -9.59
C SER A 323 -24.44 -7.36 -10.24
#